data_AF-A0A1A9RW14-F1
#
_entry.id   AF-A0A1A9RW14-F1
#
_cell.length_a   1.000
_cell.length_b   1.000
_cell.length_c   1.000
_cell.angle_alpha   90.00
_cell.angle_beta   90.00
_cell.angle_gamma   90.00
#
_symmetry.space_group_name_H-M   'P 1'
#
loop_
_entity.id
_entity.type
_entity.pdbx_description
1 polymer ?
#
loop_
_entity_poly.entity_id
_entity_poly.type
_entity_poly.pdbx_seq_one_letter_code
_entity_poly.pdbx_strand_id
1 'polypeptide(L)'
;MKTIYLAQAFAFEVKKGKATKKLLNEQPIQYASADQAISRARRMAETKAGAIAIAQQYDEATGEAGDYEVLWQGGTLPQGLVED
;
A
#
# COMPACT_ATOMS: atom_id res chain seq x y z
N MET A 1 15.83 -13.18 5.94
CA MET A 1 14.88 -12.06 6.08
C MET A 1 15.55 -10.71 5.93
N LYS A 2 15.07 -9.91 4.99
CA LYS A 2 15.42 -8.49 4.81
C LYS A 2 14.18 -7.62 4.97
N THR A 3 14.36 -6.33 5.21
CA THR A 3 13.26 -5.37 5.20
C THR A 3 13.15 -4.73 3.81
N ILE A 4 11.95 -4.77 3.23
CA ILE A 4 11.60 -4.07 2.00
C ILE A 4 10.60 -2.96 2.31
N TYR A 5 10.65 -1.87 1.54
CA TYR A 5 9.74 -0.75 1.70
C TYR A 5 8.78 -0.75 0.53
N LEU A 6 7.48 -0.82 0.82
CA LEU A 6 6.44 -0.91 -0.19
C LEU A 6 5.52 0.30 -0.10
N ALA A 7 5.11 0.83 -1.24
CA ALA A 7 3.97 1.74 -1.32
C ALA A 7 2.89 1.12 -2.21
N GLN A 8 1.65 1.15 -1.73
CA GLN A 8 0.51 0.61 -2.46
C GLN A 8 -0.63 1.62 -2.46
N ALA A 9 -1.22 1.82 -3.63
CA ALA A 9 -2.42 2.63 -3.78
C ALA A 9 -3.69 1.76 -3.75
N PHE A 10 -4.81 2.40 -3.47
CA PHE A 10 -6.13 1.82 -3.53
C PHE A 10 -7.02 2.69 -4.42
N ALA A 11 -7.75 2.05 -5.33
CA ALA A 11 -8.68 2.72 -6.23
C ALA A 11 -10.10 2.19 -6.02
N PHE A 12 -11.10 3.04 -6.20
CA PHE A 12 -12.49 2.58 -6.23
C PHE A 12 -12.73 1.69 -7.45
N GLU A 13 -13.30 0.51 -7.24
CA GLU A 13 -13.75 -0.37 -8.31
C GLU A 13 -14.76 0.38 -9.17
N VAL A 14 -14.48 0.49 -10.48
CA VAL A 14 -15.37 1.12 -11.44
C VAL A 14 -16.22 0.03 -12.11
N LYS A 15 -17.54 0.12 -11.95
CA LYS A 15 -18.51 -0.75 -12.62
C LYS A 15 -19.40 0.09 -13.53
N LYS A 16 -19.46 -0.28 -14.81
CA LYS A 16 -20.25 0.43 -15.84
C LYS A 16 -20.01 1.95 -15.84
N GLY A 17 -18.75 2.37 -15.69
CA GLY A 17 -18.36 3.79 -15.67
C GLY A 17 -18.67 4.54 -14.38
N LYS A 18 -19.15 3.87 -13.32
CA LYS A 18 -19.40 4.47 -12.00
C LYS A 18 -18.47 3.88 -10.94
N ALA A 19 -17.82 4.74 -10.17
CA ALA A 19 -17.06 4.32 -9.00
C ALA A 19 -17.99 3.73 -7.94
N THR A 20 -17.62 2.58 -7.40
CA THR A 20 -18.33 1.93 -6.29
C THR A 20 -17.59 2.18 -4.99
N LYS A 21 -18.18 1.81 -3.84
CA LYS A 21 -17.51 1.90 -2.53
C LYS A 21 -16.46 0.80 -2.31
N LYS A 22 -16.34 -0.17 -3.21
CA LYS A 22 -15.37 -1.25 -3.10
C LYS A 22 -14.00 -0.74 -3.52
N LEU A 23 -12.99 -0.95 -2.69
CA LEU A 23 -11.61 -0.62 -3.01
C LEU A 23 -10.92 -1.81 -3.67
N LEU A 24 -10.06 -1.53 -4.63
CA LEU A 24 -9.17 -2.47 -5.28
C LEU A 24 -7.74 -2.13 -4.90
N ASN A 25 -6.95 -3.17 -4.62
CA ASN A 25 -5.53 -3.06 -4.37
C ASN A 25 -4.82 -2.83 -5.71
N GLU A 26 -4.07 -1.75 -5.84
CA GLU A 26 -3.10 -1.63 -6.93
C GLU A 26 -1.84 -2.44 -6.61
N GLN A 27 -1.00 -2.66 -7.62
CA GLN A 27 0.24 -3.41 -7.46
C GLN A 27 1.18 -2.64 -6.51
N PRO A 28 1.69 -3.26 -5.44
CA PRO A 28 2.65 -2.61 -4.56
C PRO A 28 3.97 -2.36 -5.30
N ILE A 29 4.58 -1.22 -5.05
CA ILE A 29 5.87 -0.84 -5.64
C ILE A 29 6.91 -0.81 -4.52
N GLN A 30 8.04 -1.50 -4.75
CA GLN A 30 9.16 -1.52 -3.83
C GLN A 30 10.07 -0.30 -4.01
N TYR A 31 10.50 0.26 -2.90
CA TYR A 31 11.41 1.39 -2.80
C TYR A 31 12.66 1.01 -2.01
N ALA A 32 13.74 1.75 -2.26
CA ALA A 32 15.02 1.52 -1.59
C ALA A 32 15.05 1.99 -0.13
N SER A 33 14.08 2.81 0.30
CA SER A 33 14.04 3.39 1.65
C SER A 33 12.63 3.73 2.10
N ALA A 34 12.41 3.80 3.43
CA ALA A 34 11.15 4.21 4.04
C ALA A 34 10.66 5.58 3.54
N ASP A 35 11.54 6.58 3.52
CA ASP A 35 11.19 7.94 3.10
C ASP A 35 10.66 7.99 1.65
N GLN A 36 11.27 7.20 0.75
CA GLN A 36 10.81 7.09 -0.64
C GLN A 36 9.43 6.44 -0.73
N ALA A 37 9.18 5.38 0.04
CA ALA A 37 7.88 4.72 0.09
C ALA A 37 6.80 5.66 0.64
N ILE A 38 7.09 6.39 1.72
CA ILE A 38 6.18 7.38 2.33
C ILE A 38 5.88 8.52 1.34
N SER A 39 6.92 9.11 0.75
CA SER A 39 6.79 10.20 -0.23
C SER A 39 5.95 9.76 -1.43
N ARG A 40 6.12 8.52 -1.89
CA ARG A 40 5.29 7.98 -2.96
C ARG A 40 3.85 7.75 -2.53
N ALA A 41 3.62 7.11 -1.38
CA ALA A 41 2.27 6.84 -0.89
C ALA A 41 1.47 8.14 -0.73
N ARG A 42 2.11 9.22 -0.23
CA ARG A 42 1.50 10.56 -0.19
C ARG A 42 1.03 11.02 -1.56
N ARG A 43 1.90 10.95 -2.58
CA ARG A 43 1.55 11.33 -3.96
C ARG A 43 0.46 10.44 -4.57
N MET A 44 0.45 9.15 -4.24
CA MET A 44 -0.60 8.23 -4.68
C MET A 44 -1.95 8.63 -4.09
N ALA A 45 -2.01 8.97 -2.80
CA ALA A 45 -3.24 9.38 -2.14
C ALA A 45 -3.85 10.68 -2.70
N GLU A 46 -3.07 11.55 -3.36
CA GLU A 46 -3.59 12.75 -4.02
C GLU A 46 -4.48 12.45 -5.24
N THR A 47 -4.29 11.29 -5.88
CA THR A 47 -4.97 10.93 -7.15
C THR A 47 -5.78 9.64 -7.07
N LYS A 48 -5.65 8.89 -5.99
CA LYS A 48 -6.28 7.59 -5.76
C LYS A 48 -7.25 7.67 -4.58
N ALA A 49 -8.00 6.61 -4.34
CA ALA A 49 -8.93 6.58 -3.21
C ALA A 49 -8.18 6.64 -1.87
N GLY A 50 -7.04 5.97 -1.79
CA GLY A 50 -6.11 6.03 -0.67
C GLY A 50 -4.78 5.37 -1.02
N ALA A 51 -3.83 5.41 -0.10
CA ALA A 51 -2.54 4.74 -0.23
C ALA A 51 -1.93 4.44 1.13
N ILE A 52 -1.04 3.45 1.15
CA ILE A 52 -0.29 3.01 2.33
C ILE A 52 1.19 2.83 1.96
N ALA A 53 2.07 3.15 2.91
CA ALA A 53 3.47 2.79 2.90
C ALA A 53 3.75 1.84 4.06
N ILE A 54 4.43 0.73 3.80
CA ILE A 54 4.80 -0.27 4.80
C ILE A 54 6.29 -0.62 4.72
N ALA A 55 6.88 -0.98 5.84
CA ALA A 55 8.12 -1.73 5.92
C ALA A 55 7.76 -3.20 6.16
N GLN A 56 8.10 -4.10 5.25
CA GLN A 56 7.75 -5.51 5.33
C GLN A 56 8.99 -6.37 5.41
N GLN A 57 8.98 -7.37 6.29
CA GLN A 57 9.97 -8.44 6.27
C GLN A 57 9.72 -9.32 5.05
N TYR A 58 10.76 -9.60 4.29
CA TYR A 58 10.71 -10.43 3.10
C TYR A 58 11.87 -11.41 3.12
N ASP A 59 11.57 -12.69 2.94
CA ASP A 59 12.59 -13.70 2.75
C ASP A 59 12.82 -13.95 1.26
N GLU A 60 14.00 -13.55 0.76
CA GLU A 60 14.33 -13.71 -0.66
C GLU A 60 14.56 -15.16 -1.07
N ALA A 61 14.90 -16.04 -0.12
CA ALA A 61 15.19 -17.42 -0.43
C ALA A 61 13.91 -18.22 -0.68
N THR A 62 12.83 -17.89 0.04
CA THR A 62 11.54 -18.59 -0.09
C THR A 62 10.48 -17.78 -0.83
N GLY A 63 10.67 -16.47 -0.96
CA GLY A 63 9.68 -15.54 -1.52
C GLY A 63 8.54 -15.21 -0.54
N GLU A 64 8.71 -15.52 0.74
CA GLU A 64 7.69 -15.33 1.75
C GLU A 64 7.72 -13.93 2.35
N ALA A 65 6.53 -13.34 2.47
CA ALA A 65 6.31 -12.11 3.21
C ALA A 65 6.07 -12.43 4.70
N GLY A 66 6.82 -11.77 5.58
CA GLY A 66 6.65 -11.82 7.03
C GLY A 66 5.91 -10.59 7.55
N ASP A 67 6.16 -10.27 8.82
CA ASP A 67 5.58 -9.11 9.50
C ASP A 67 5.83 -7.80 8.76
N TYR A 68 4.91 -6.86 8.92
CA TYR A 68 5.03 -5.52 8.37
C TYR A 68 4.66 -4.45 9.38
N GLU A 69 5.24 -3.27 9.20
CA GLU A 69 4.96 -2.06 9.96
C GLU A 69 4.39 -1.00 9.01
N VAL A 70 3.32 -0.33 9.43
CA VAL A 70 2.74 0.79 8.68
C VAL A 70 3.58 2.04 8.93
N LEU A 71 4.23 2.52 7.88
CA LEU A 71 5.05 3.74 7.91
C LEU A 71 4.21 5.00 7.71
N TRP A 72 3.20 4.91 6.85
CA TRP A 72 2.28 6.01 6.57
C TRP A 72 1.01 5.49 5.89
N GLN A 73 -0.11 6.17 6.12
CA GLN A 73 -1.37 5.93 5.41
C GLN A 73 -2.12 7.23 5.15
N GLY A 74 -2.91 7.26 4.08
CA GLY A 74 -3.79 8.38 3.78
C GLY A 74 -4.89 8.05 2.78
N GLY A 75 -5.99 8.80 2.86
CA GLY A 75 -7.20 8.56 2.07
C GLY A 75 -8.05 7.41 2.62
N THR A 76 -8.81 6.75 1.75
CA THR A 76 -9.69 5.63 2.09
C THR A 76 -8.96 4.32 1.87
N LEU A 77 -8.83 3.53 2.95
CA LEU A 77 -8.26 2.18 2.91
C LEU A 77 -9.35 1.12 3.08
N PRO A 78 -9.14 -0.13 2.60
CA PRO A 78 -10.01 -1.25 2.91
C PRO A 78 -10.12 -1.46 4.42
N GLN A 79 -11.33 -1.77 4.91
CA GLN A 79 -11.54 -2.08 6.32
C GLN A 79 -10.75 -3.33 6.72
N GLY A 80 -10.10 -3.29 7.89
CA GLY A 80 -9.26 -4.38 8.40
C GLY A 80 -7.87 -4.47 7.78
N LEU A 81 -7.44 -3.47 7.00
CA LEU A 81 -6.10 -3.43 6.41
C LEU A 81 -5.03 -2.88 7.36
N VAL A 82 -5.45 -2.09 8.35
CA VAL A 82 -4.63 -1.65 9.48
C VAL A 82 -5.42 -2.01 10.72
N GLU A 83 -4.84 -2.85 11.56
CA GLU A 83 -5.41 -3.18 12.87
C GLU A 83 -5.28 -1.93 13.77
N ASP A 84 -6.36 -1.56 14.47
CA ASP A 84 -6.43 -0.42 15.39
C ASP A 84 -5.58 -0.65 16.65
#